data_AF-A0A9J6DCJ3-F1
#
_entry.id   AF-A0A9J6DCJ3-F1
#
_cell.length_a   1.000
_cell.length_b   1.000
_cell.length_c   1.000
_cell.angle_alpha   90.00
_cell.angle_beta   90.00
_cell.angle_gamma   90.00
#
_symmetry.space_group_name_H-M   'P 1'
#
loop_
_entity.id
_entity.type
_entity.pdbx_description
1 polymer ?
#
loop_
_entity_poly.entity_id
_entity_poly.type
_entity_poly.pdbx_seq_one_letter_code
_entity_poly.pdbx_strand_id
1 'polypeptide(L)'
;MCGLLNLCLPLELRFLGTFLEDLANKDYTYFREAEQRANNLNELSKYTGVRDIVWRSRVITSLALLRLSNRSCSHALFEALFEEMKSAKHETYDSRTLDEMLLLFTMATHHPSFSFDERSELVKFREKLESLGAAQGMAVAAPMESYVVPYMPYTVPFMPPYPVPADPVAPPPYVHAQSVQKACVEKNEELDGMFELSEYFK
;
A
#
# COMPACT_ATOMS: atom_id res chain seq x y z
N MET A 1 -4.67 1.93 -11.51
CA MET A 1 -4.16 2.62 -10.30
C MET A 1 -2.64 2.49 -10.16
N CYS A 2 -2.07 1.30 -9.95
CA CYS A 2 -0.61 1.14 -9.79
C CYS A 2 0.24 1.73 -10.94
N GLY A 3 -0.18 1.54 -12.19
CA GLY A 3 0.52 2.12 -13.35
C GLY A 3 0.55 3.65 -13.36
N LEU A 4 -0.50 4.33 -12.87
CA LEU A 4 -0.50 5.78 -12.73
C LEU A 4 0.47 6.22 -11.63
N LEU A 5 0.44 5.54 -10.47
CA LEU A 5 1.30 5.85 -9.34
C LEU A 5 2.78 5.68 -9.68
N ASN A 6 3.13 4.70 -10.53
CA ASN A 6 4.50 4.47 -10.99
C ASN A 6 5.05 5.60 -11.88
N LEU A 7 4.18 6.45 -12.45
CA LEU A 7 4.57 7.58 -13.28
C LEU A 7 4.67 8.89 -12.48
N CYS A 8 4.18 8.92 -11.24
CA CYS A 8 4.20 10.11 -10.39
C CYS A 8 5.61 10.42 -9.88
N LEU A 9 5.95 11.70 -9.80
CA LEU A 9 7.16 12.20 -9.13
C LEU A 9 7.04 12.09 -7.60
N PRO A 10 8.15 12.10 -6.84
CA PRO A 10 8.10 11.99 -5.37
C PRO A 10 7.22 13.04 -4.68
N LEU A 11 7.19 14.28 -5.19
CA LEU A 11 6.34 15.35 -4.64
C LEU A 11 4.85 15.11 -4.94
N GLU A 12 4.53 14.57 -6.11
CA GLU A 12 3.15 14.22 -6.49
C GLU A 12 2.64 13.04 -5.66
N LEU A 13 3.49 12.03 -5.41
CA LEU A 13 3.17 10.93 -4.50
C LEU A 13 2.94 11.44 -3.07
N ARG A 14 3.74 12.40 -2.59
CA ARG A 14 3.56 12.99 -1.26
C ARG A 14 2.22 13.75 -1.17
N PHE A 15 1.91 14.56 -2.17
CA PHE A 15 0.63 15.26 -2.26
C PHE A 15 -0.56 14.29 -2.29
N LEU A 16 -0.48 13.26 -3.15
CA LEU A 16 -1.52 12.25 -3.28
C LEU A 16 -1.72 11.48 -1.97
N GLY A 17 -0.64 11.18 -1.25
CA GLY A 17 -0.72 10.55 0.07
C GLY A 17 -1.59 11.36 1.04
N THR A 18 -1.34 12.67 1.16
CA THR A 18 -2.15 13.56 2.01
C THR A 18 -3.60 13.65 1.53
N PHE A 19 -3.83 13.72 0.22
CA PHE A 19 -5.18 13.76 -0.34
C PHE A 19 -5.98 12.47 -0.09
N LEU A 20 -5.33 11.31 -0.27
CA LEU A 20 -5.95 10.01 -0.02
C LEU A 20 -6.23 9.79 1.46
N GLU A 21 -5.35 10.26 2.33
CA GLU A 21 -5.54 10.19 3.79
C GLU A 21 -6.76 11.01 4.23
N ASP A 22 -6.93 12.24 3.71
CA ASP A 22 -8.13 13.05 3.98
C ASP A 22 -9.41 12.38 3.47
N LEU A 23 -9.37 11.78 2.27
CA LEU A 23 -10.50 11.07 1.71
C LEU A 23 -10.89 9.84 2.54
N ALA A 24 -9.89 9.04 2.95
CA ALA A 24 -10.08 7.82 3.71
C ALA A 24 -10.45 8.05 5.18
N ASN A 25 -10.14 9.24 5.73
CA ASN A 25 -10.38 9.58 7.13
C ASN A 25 -11.87 9.41 7.55
N LYS A 26 -12.79 9.58 6.60
CA LYS A 26 -14.25 9.42 6.83
C LYS A 26 -14.65 7.99 7.17
N ASP A 27 -13.96 7.01 6.59
CA ASP A 27 -14.27 5.59 6.72
C ASP A 27 -13.36 4.87 7.72
N TYR A 28 -12.43 5.59 8.36
CA TYR A 28 -11.46 5.03 9.29
C TYR A 28 -12.13 4.23 10.42
N THR A 29 -13.18 4.77 11.03
CA THR A 29 -13.90 4.11 12.12
C THR A 29 -14.63 2.86 11.66
N TYR A 30 -15.13 2.85 10.43
CA TYR A 30 -15.84 1.72 9.83
C TYR A 30 -14.91 0.53 9.60
N PHE A 31 -13.67 0.79 9.16
CA PHE A 31 -12.70 -0.27 8.87
C PHE A 31 -11.85 -0.71 10.08
N ARG A 32 -11.87 0.02 11.20
CA ARG A 32 -10.99 -0.22 12.35
C ARG A 32 -10.96 -1.68 12.84
N GLU A 33 -12.13 -2.31 13.01
CA GLU A 33 -12.19 -3.71 13.45
C GLU A 33 -11.66 -4.68 12.41
N ALA A 34 -11.95 -4.43 11.12
CA ALA A 34 -11.49 -5.25 10.02
C ALA A 34 -9.96 -5.13 9.86
N GLU A 35 -9.40 -3.94 10.02
CA GLU A 35 -7.95 -3.69 10.02
C GLU A 35 -7.27 -4.43 11.18
N GLN A 36 -7.85 -4.37 12.38
CA GLN A 36 -7.31 -5.08 13.55
C GLN A 36 -7.27 -6.60 13.32
N ARG A 37 -8.30 -7.16 12.69
CA ARG A 37 -8.32 -8.59 12.30
C ARG A 37 -7.30 -8.89 11.20
N ALA A 38 -7.21 -8.06 10.16
CA ALA A 38 -6.26 -8.20 9.05
C ALA A 38 -4.79 -8.20 9.50
N ASN A 39 -4.51 -7.56 10.64
CA ASN A 39 -3.18 -7.44 11.21
C ASN A 39 -2.93 -8.35 12.42
N ASN A 40 -3.81 -9.33 12.67
CA ASN A 40 -3.67 -10.30 13.75
C ASN A 40 -3.46 -11.71 13.20
N LEU A 41 -2.26 -12.26 13.40
CA LEU A 41 -1.88 -13.57 12.89
C LEU A 41 -2.82 -14.70 13.37
N ASN A 42 -3.34 -14.60 14.60
CA ASN A 42 -4.26 -15.59 15.16
C ASN A 42 -5.66 -15.54 14.51
N GLU A 43 -6.04 -14.40 13.93
CA GLU A 43 -7.29 -14.30 13.17
C GLU A 43 -7.10 -14.84 11.76
N LEU A 44 -5.96 -14.56 11.13
CA LEU A 44 -5.63 -15.05 9.79
C LEU A 44 -5.48 -16.58 9.76
N SER A 45 -4.91 -17.18 10.80
CA SER A 45 -4.76 -18.65 10.87
C SER A 45 -6.09 -19.41 10.86
N LYS A 46 -7.21 -18.72 11.14
CA LYS A 46 -8.56 -19.29 11.07
C LYS A 46 -9.14 -19.30 9.65
N TYR A 47 -8.43 -18.75 8.66
CA TYR A 47 -8.92 -18.63 7.30
C TYR A 47 -8.84 -19.99 6.61
N THR A 48 -9.92 -20.76 6.68
CA THR A 48 -10.06 -22.08 6.04
C THR A 48 -11.10 -22.04 4.93
N GLY A 49 -11.00 -22.96 3.97
CA GLY A 49 -11.99 -23.10 2.89
C GLY A 49 -11.80 -22.10 1.76
N VAL A 50 -10.72 -22.25 0.99
CA VAL A 50 -10.29 -21.24 -0.01
C VAL A 50 -11.31 -21.01 -1.15
N ARG A 51 -12.14 -22.01 -1.46
CA ARG A 51 -13.22 -21.89 -2.44
C ARG A 51 -14.51 -21.27 -1.90
N ASP A 52 -14.55 -20.94 -0.61
CA ASP A 52 -15.69 -20.25 -0.02
C ASP A 52 -15.65 -18.75 -0.36
N ILE A 53 -16.81 -18.22 -0.74
CA ILE A 53 -17.03 -16.79 -0.95
C ILE A 53 -16.68 -15.98 0.30
N VAL A 54 -16.95 -16.53 1.50
CA VAL A 54 -16.64 -15.86 2.77
C VAL A 54 -15.12 -15.76 2.96
N TRP A 55 -14.38 -16.81 2.63
CA TRP A 55 -12.93 -16.79 2.68
C TRP A 55 -12.35 -15.75 1.73
N ARG A 56 -12.78 -15.74 0.46
CA ARG A 56 -12.28 -14.78 -0.54
C ARG A 56 -12.57 -13.35 -0.13
N SER A 57 -13.78 -13.06 0.36
CA SER A 57 -14.14 -11.74 0.88
C SER A 57 -13.25 -11.31 2.06
N ARG A 58 -12.95 -12.23 2.99
CA ARG A 58 -12.06 -11.96 4.13
C ARG A 58 -10.63 -11.68 3.70
N VAL A 59 -10.10 -12.45 2.75
CA VAL A 59 -8.73 -12.24 2.26
C VAL A 59 -8.61 -10.95 1.46
N ILE A 60 -9.58 -10.62 0.60
CA ILE A 60 -9.61 -9.32 -0.13
C ILE A 60 -9.59 -8.17 0.88
N THR A 61 -10.48 -8.22 1.87
CA THR A 61 -10.55 -7.21 2.92
C THR A 61 -9.25 -7.15 3.73
N SER A 62 -8.65 -8.30 4.02
CA SER A 62 -7.38 -8.35 4.76
C SER A 62 -6.24 -7.73 3.97
N LEU A 63 -6.09 -8.04 2.69
CA LEU A 63 -5.08 -7.45 1.82
C LEU A 63 -5.28 -5.93 1.66
N ALA A 64 -6.52 -5.44 1.65
CA ALA A 64 -6.80 -4.01 1.58
C ALA A 64 -6.38 -3.25 2.84
N LEU A 65 -6.45 -3.90 4.00
CA LEU A 65 -6.23 -3.29 5.31
C LEU A 65 -4.93 -3.76 5.98
N LEU A 66 -4.11 -4.54 5.29
CA LEU A 66 -2.86 -5.07 5.83
C LEU A 66 -1.83 -3.94 5.91
N ARG A 67 -1.18 -3.81 7.07
CA ARG A 67 -0.13 -2.79 7.23
C ARG A 67 1.13 -3.18 6.48
N LEU A 68 1.78 -2.19 5.88
CA LEU A 68 3.03 -2.35 5.12
C LEU A 68 4.15 -3.04 5.91
N SER A 69 4.19 -2.85 7.24
CA SER A 69 5.22 -3.40 8.12
C SER A 69 4.93 -4.81 8.64
N ASN A 70 3.73 -5.34 8.43
CA ASN A 70 3.29 -6.58 9.05
C ASN A 70 3.64 -7.82 8.21
N ARG A 71 4.95 -8.14 8.18
CA ARG A 71 5.50 -9.25 7.39
C ARG A 71 4.95 -10.62 7.79
N SER A 72 4.69 -10.84 9.07
CA SER A 72 4.16 -12.12 9.57
C SER A 72 2.75 -12.39 9.06
N CYS A 73 1.87 -11.38 9.05
CA CYS A 73 0.51 -11.55 8.54
C CYS A 73 0.48 -11.66 7.01
N SER A 74 1.32 -10.92 6.27
CA SER A 74 1.45 -11.14 4.83
C SER A 74 1.95 -12.53 4.51
N HIS A 75 2.94 -13.03 5.24
CA HIS A 75 3.44 -14.39 5.02
C HIS A 75 2.35 -15.44 5.22
N ALA A 76 1.54 -15.32 6.28
CA ALA A 76 0.41 -16.22 6.50
C ALA A 76 -0.64 -16.16 5.35
N LEU A 77 -0.91 -14.97 4.80
CA LEU A 77 -1.76 -14.85 3.61
C LEU A 77 -1.11 -15.47 2.37
N PHE A 78 0.21 -15.31 2.21
CA PHE A 78 0.96 -15.95 1.14
C PHE A 78 0.86 -17.47 1.23
N GLU A 79 1.11 -18.07 2.39
CA GLU A 79 1.00 -19.51 2.59
C GLU A 79 -0.42 -20.02 2.26
N ALA A 80 -1.46 -19.30 2.71
CA ALA A 80 -2.84 -19.66 2.42
C ALA A 80 -3.15 -19.61 0.90
N LEU A 81 -2.66 -18.60 0.20
CA LEU A 81 -2.81 -18.47 -1.27
C LEU A 81 -1.97 -19.52 -2.02
N PHE A 82 -0.77 -19.79 -1.55
CA PHE A 82 0.16 -20.76 -2.14
C PHE A 82 -0.40 -22.18 -2.08
N GLU A 83 -0.89 -22.60 -0.91
CA GLU A 83 -1.47 -23.93 -0.73
C GLU A 83 -2.73 -24.14 -1.58
N GLU A 84 -3.56 -23.10 -1.78
CA GLU A 84 -4.68 -23.21 -2.72
C GLU A 84 -4.21 -23.45 -4.15
N MET A 85 -3.24 -22.68 -4.62
CA MET A 85 -2.77 -22.80 -6.00
C MET A 85 -2.10 -24.13 -6.30
N LYS A 86 -1.50 -24.75 -5.27
CA LYS A 86 -0.96 -26.11 -5.32
C LYS A 86 -2.06 -27.18 -5.32
N SER A 87 -3.14 -26.94 -4.58
CA SER A 87 -4.31 -27.84 -4.47
C SER A 87 -5.26 -27.75 -5.68
N ALA A 88 -5.26 -26.62 -6.40
CA ALA A 88 -6.19 -26.34 -7.48
C ALA A 88 -6.00 -27.28 -8.70
N LYS A 89 -6.92 -28.24 -8.85
CA LYS A 89 -7.15 -28.94 -10.12
C LYS A 89 -7.81 -27.97 -11.10
N HIS A 90 -7.24 -27.83 -12.29
CA HIS A 90 -7.49 -26.80 -13.32
C HIS A 90 -8.95 -26.60 -13.80
N GLU A 91 -9.93 -27.36 -13.29
CA GLU A 91 -11.33 -27.36 -13.75
C GLU A 91 -12.32 -26.62 -12.82
N THR A 92 -11.86 -25.84 -11.83
CA THR A 92 -12.70 -25.59 -10.64
C THR A 92 -13.10 -24.14 -10.32
N TYR A 93 -12.84 -23.17 -11.21
CA TYR A 93 -13.29 -21.80 -11.01
C TYR A 93 -14.39 -21.43 -12.01
N ASP A 94 -15.56 -21.05 -11.49
CA ASP A 94 -16.55 -20.31 -12.26
C ASP A 94 -16.08 -18.86 -12.45
N SER A 95 -16.70 -18.15 -13.40
CA SER A 95 -16.31 -16.78 -13.78
C SER A 95 -16.19 -15.84 -12.57
N ARG A 96 -17.15 -15.88 -11.64
CA ARG A 96 -17.13 -15.02 -10.45
C ARG A 96 -15.95 -15.34 -9.53
N THR A 97 -15.73 -16.62 -9.25
CA THR A 97 -14.60 -17.01 -8.39
C THR A 97 -13.28 -16.64 -9.06
N LEU A 98 -13.17 -16.80 -10.38
CA LEU A 98 -11.96 -16.42 -11.10
C LEU A 98 -11.66 -14.93 -10.98
N ASP A 99 -12.66 -14.05 -11.12
CA ASP A 99 -12.50 -12.60 -10.95
C ASP A 99 -12.04 -12.24 -9.52
N GLU A 100 -12.65 -12.86 -8.50
CA GLU A 100 -12.28 -12.67 -7.10
C GLU A 100 -10.84 -13.16 -6.83
N MET A 101 -10.44 -14.29 -7.42
CA MET A 101 -9.07 -14.81 -7.32
C MET A 101 -8.08 -13.92 -8.07
N LEU A 102 -8.39 -13.46 -9.28
CA LEU A 102 -7.54 -12.53 -10.02
C LEU A 102 -7.33 -11.22 -9.25
N LEU A 103 -8.38 -10.69 -8.62
CA LEU A 103 -8.28 -9.52 -7.74
C LEU A 103 -7.33 -9.79 -6.57
N LEU A 104 -7.51 -10.92 -5.86
CA LEU A 104 -6.65 -11.33 -4.75
C LEU A 104 -5.17 -11.36 -5.14
N PHE A 105 -4.84 -12.05 -6.23
CA PHE A 105 -3.46 -12.13 -6.71
C PHE A 105 -2.95 -10.78 -7.20
N THR A 106 -3.78 -9.96 -7.84
CA THR A 106 -3.39 -8.59 -8.24
C THR A 106 -3.05 -7.73 -7.03
N MET A 107 -3.83 -7.80 -5.96
CA MET A 107 -3.53 -7.06 -4.74
C MET A 107 -2.24 -7.58 -4.10
N ALA A 108 -2.10 -8.90 -3.96
CA ALA A 108 -0.94 -9.52 -3.32
C ALA A 108 0.37 -9.27 -4.07
N THR A 109 0.38 -9.32 -5.41
CA THR A 109 1.59 -9.05 -6.22
C THR A 109 2.10 -7.62 -6.09
N HIS A 110 1.21 -6.66 -5.81
CA HIS A 110 1.57 -5.25 -5.65
C HIS A 110 1.69 -4.79 -4.19
N HIS A 111 1.35 -5.64 -3.22
CA HIS A 111 1.32 -5.24 -1.82
C HIS A 111 2.75 -5.21 -1.20
N PRO A 112 3.18 -4.09 -0.60
CA PRO A 112 4.58 -3.87 -0.20
C PRO A 112 5.05 -4.72 0.99
N SER A 113 4.12 -5.27 1.78
CA SER A 113 4.47 -6.16 2.89
C SER A 113 4.86 -7.58 2.45
N PHE A 114 4.67 -7.97 1.19
CA PHE A 114 5.21 -9.23 0.68
C PHE A 114 6.68 -9.05 0.27
N SER A 115 7.47 -10.10 0.47
CA SER A 115 8.86 -10.15 0.01
C SER A 115 8.94 -10.17 -1.51
N PHE A 116 10.15 -10.00 -2.05
CA PHE A 116 10.36 -10.12 -3.49
C PHE A 116 10.03 -11.53 -3.98
N ASP A 117 10.50 -12.56 -3.27
CA ASP A 117 10.31 -13.96 -3.64
C ASP A 117 8.84 -14.37 -3.60
N GLU A 118 8.11 -13.97 -2.56
CA GLU A 118 6.66 -14.21 -2.45
C GLU A 118 5.89 -13.54 -3.60
N ARG A 119 6.20 -12.28 -3.91
CA ARG A 119 5.55 -11.57 -5.04
C ARG A 119 5.86 -12.24 -6.39
N SER A 120 7.08 -12.72 -6.57
CA SER A 120 7.48 -13.45 -7.79
C SER A 120 6.67 -14.73 -7.97
N GLU A 121 6.45 -15.51 -6.90
CA GLU A 121 5.58 -16.69 -6.95
C GLU A 121 4.11 -16.32 -7.21
N LEU A 122 3.60 -15.27 -6.55
CA LEU A 122 2.23 -14.80 -6.75
C LEU A 122 1.97 -14.34 -8.20
N VAL A 123 2.95 -13.74 -8.88
CA VAL A 123 2.85 -13.38 -10.31
C VAL A 123 2.65 -14.64 -11.16
N LYS A 124 3.42 -15.70 -10.93
CA LYS A 124 3.28 -16.97 -11.67
C LYS A 124 1.89 -17.57 -11.49
N PHE A 125 1.34 -17.51 -10.27
CA PHE A 125 -0.03 -17.97 -10.02
C PHE A 125 -1.08 -17.11 -10.69
N ARG A 126 -0.88 -15.78 -10.72
CA ARG A 126 -1.77 -14.85 -11.41
C ARG A 126 -1.82 -15.12 -12.91
N GLU A 127 -0.67 -15.27 -13.56
CA GLU A 127 -0.57 -15.60 -15.00
C GLU A 127 -1.25 -16.94 -15.31
N LYS A 128 -1.08 -17.93 -14.43
CA LYS A 128 -1.77 -19.22 -14.53
C LYS A 128 -3.30 -19.03 -14.48
N LEU A 129 -3.82 -18.20 -13.58
CA LEU A 129 -5.26 -17.90 -13.51
C LEU A 129 -5.76 -17.14 -14.75
N GLU A 130 -4.99 -16.19 -15.27
CA GLU A 130 -5.34 -15.46 -16.50
C GLU A 130 -5.44 -16.40 -17.71
N SER A 131 -4.53 -17.38 -17.81
CA SER A 131 -4.59 -18.39 -18.88
C SER A 131 -5.85 -19.25 -18.81
N LEU A 132 -6.35 -19.54 -17.59
CA LEU A 132 -7.60 -20.26 -17.37
C LEU A 132 -8.80 -19.42 -17.81
N GLY A 133 -8.81 -18.12 -17.49
CA GLY A 133 -9.88 -17.20 -17.92
C GLY A 133 -9.94 -17.02 -19.43
N ALA A 134 -8.78 -16.91 -20.07
CA ALA A 134 -8.69 -16.81 -21.53
C ALA A 134 -9.23 -18.08 -22.21
N ALA A 135 -8.94 -19.27 -21.67
CA ALA A 135 -9.47 -20.53 -22.18
C ALA A 135 -11.00 -20.67 -22.02
N GLN A 136 -11.60 -19.97 -21.05
CA GLN A 136 -13.05 -19.90 -20.84
C GLN A 136 -13.75 -18.85 -21.73
N GLY A 137 -13.01 -18.18 -22.64
CA GLY A 137 -13.56 -17.16 -23.53
C GLY A 137 -13.76 -15.79 -22.87
N MET A 138 -13.18 -15.56 -21.69
CA MET A 138 -13.17 -14.26 -21.03
C MET A 138 -11.95 -13.46 -21.52
N ALA A 139 -12.18 -12.46 -22.36
CA ALA A 139 -11.13 -11.55 -22.79
C ALA A 139 -10.78 -10.59 -21.65
N VAL A 140 -9.68 -10.84 -20.96
CA VAL A 140 -9.05 -9.83 -20.11
C VAL A 140 -8.44 -8.79 -21.05
N ALA A 141 -8.86 -7.53 -20.92
CA ALA A 141 -8.30 -6.43 -21.69
C ALA A 141 -6.76 -6.43 -21.53
N ALA A 142 -6.04 -6.36 -22.65
CA ALA A 142 -4.59 -6.48 -22.69
C ALA A 142 -3.90 -5.57 -21.65
N PRO A 143 -2.84 -6.05 -20.96
CA PRO A 143 -2.13 -5.23 -20.01
C PRO A 143 -1.56 -4.01 -20.74
N MET A 144 -1.80 -2.83 -20.17
CA MET A 144 -1.31 -1.53 -20.63
C MET A 144 0.22 -1.37 -20.47
N GLU A 145 0.99 -2.45 -20.59
CA GLU A 145 2.42 -2.51 -20.22
C GLU A 145 3.37 -1.85 -21.23
N SER A 146 2.90 -1.37 -22.39
CA SER A 146 3.80 -0.89 -23.46
C SER A 146 3.80 0.61 -23.72
N TYR A 147 3.20 1.44 -22.86
CA TYR A 147 3.43 2.89 -22.94
C TYR A 147 4.78 3.23 -22.29
N VAL A 148 5.86 2.87 -22.98
CA VAL A 148 7.16 3.49 -22.74
C VAL A 148 7.01 4.94 -23.19
N VAL A 149 6.58 5.81 -22.29
CA VAL A 149 6.62 7.26 -22.53
C VAL A 149 8.10 7.59 -22.67
N PRO A 150 8.55 8.17 -23.80
CA PRO A 150 9.94 8.57 -23.94
C PRO A 150 10.27 9.48 -22.76
N TYR A 151 11.31 9.11 -22.00
CA TYR A 151 11.80 9.90 -20.87
C TYR A 151 12.25 11.26 -21.42
N MET A 152 11.37 12.24 -21.40
CA MET A 152 11.74 13.61 -21.67
C MET A 152 12.47 14.09 -20.42
N PRO A 153 13.75 14.49 -20.52
CA PRO A 153 14.42 15.12 -19.39
C PRO A 153 13.68 16.43 -19.12
N TYR A 154 12.80 16.42 -18.11
CA TYR A 154 12.24 17.64 -17.55
C TYR A 154 13.40 18.40 -16.91
N THR A 155 14.05 19.24 -17.71
CA THR A 155 14.77 20.38 -17.17
C THR A 155 13.72 21.25 -16.53
N VAL A 156 13.70 21.26 -15.19
CA VAL A 156 12.99 22.28 -14.42
C VAL A 156 13.44 23.62 -15.00
N PRO A 157 12.55 24.42 -15.61
CA PRO A 157 12.92 25.77 -15.99
C PRO A 157 13.35 26.47 -14.71
N PHE A 158 14.61 26.93 -14.66
CA PHE A 158 15.09 27.74 -13.57
C PHE A 158 14.14 28.92 -13.45
N MET A 159 13.25 28.91 -12.43
CA MET A 159 12.38 30.02 -12.14
C MET A 159 13.30 31.22 -11.90
N PRO A 160 13.29 32.25 -12.76
CA PRO A 160 14.05 33.45 -12.45
C PRO A 160 13.51 34.00 -11.13
N PRO A 161 14.38 34.49 -10.23
CA PRO A 161 13.92 35.10 -8.99
C PRO A 161 12.94 36.22 -9.35
N TYR A 162 11.75 36.17 -8.76
CA TYR A 162 10.74 37.22 -8.95
C TYR A 162 11.37 38.59 -8.68
N PRO A 163 11.16 39.59 -9.56
CA PRO A 163 11.62 40.94 -9.28
C PRO A 163 10.89 41.45 -8.04
N VAL A 164 11.65 41.68 -6.97
CA VAL A 164 11.17 42.37 -5.77
C VAL A 164 10.94 43.83 -6.17
N PRO A 165 9.72 44.40 -6.02
CA PRO A 165 9.50 45.83 -6.25
C PRO A 165 10.35 46.63 -5.27
N ALA A 166 11.19 47.52 -5.80
CA ALA A 166 12.02 48.42 -5.02
C ALA A 166 11.20 49.62 -4.52
N ASP A 167 10.31 49.38 -3.55
CA ASP A 167 9.73 50.45 -2.75
C ASP A 167 10.17 50.28 -1.28
N PRO A 168 10.59 51.36 -0.60
CA PRO A 168 10.98 51.32 0.80
C PRO A 168 9.72 51.28 1.67
N VAL A 169 9.05 50.13 1.70
CA VAL A 169 8.02 49.87 2.70
C VAL A 169 8.73 49.37 3.95
N ALA A 170 8.52 50.11 5.05
CA ALA A 170 9.07 49.80 6.37
C ALA A 170 8.93 48.31 6.71
N PRO A 171 9.96 47.68 7.30
CA PRO A 171 9.87 46.27 7.68
C PRO A 171 8.67 46.06 8.62
N PRO A 172 7.86 45.01 8.40
CA PRO A 172 6.87 44.62 9.40
C PRO A 172 7.58 44.32 10.72
N PRO A 173 6.94 44.56 11.87
CA PRO A 173 7.57 44.31 13.17
C PRO A 173 8.02 42.85 13.24
N TYR A 174 9.32 42.64 13.40
CA TYR A 174 9.91 41.35 13.69
C TYR A 174 9.27 40.80 14.98
N VAL A 175 8.34 39.86 14.84
CA VAL A 175 8.03 38.96 15.96
C VAL A 175 9.18 37.98 16.04
N HIS A 176 9.98 38.12 17.10
CA HIS A 176 11.19 37.35 17.34
C HIS A 176 10.85 35.85 17.34
N ALA A 177 11.30 35.12 16.31
CA ALA A 177 11.16 33.67 16.20
C ALA A 177 12.13 32.92 17.15
N GLN A 178 12.19 33.32 18.42
CA GLN A 178 12.96 32.63 19.46
C GLN A 178 12.08 31.77 20.38
N SER A 179 10.76 31.80 20.25
CA SER A 179 9.84 31.03 21.10
C SER A 179 9.37 29.70 20.49
N VAL A 180 9.50 29.48 19.18
CA VAL A 180 9.04 28.22 18.53
C VAL A 180 10.14 27.14 18.53
N GLN A 181 11.42 27.52 18.46
CA GLN A 181 12.52 26.55 18.43
C GLN A 181 12.90 25.98 19.80
N LYS A 182 12.58 26.65 20.92
CA LYS A 182 12.84 26.11 22.26
C LYS A 182 11.86 24.98 22.64
N ALA A 183 10.61 25.08 22.19
CA ALA A 183 9.59 24.06 22.46
C ALA A 183 9.79 22.75 21.68
N CYS A 184 10.44 22.78 20.51
CA CYS A 184 10.78 21.57 19.75
C CYS A 184 12.05 20.86 20.23
N VAL A 185 12.93 21.55 20.96
CA VAL A 185 14.13 20.91 21.54
C VAL A 185 13.82 20.30 22.91
N GLU A 186 13.06 20.98 23.78
CA GLU A 186 12.71 20.42 25.10
C GLU A 186 11.80 19.18 25.02
N LYS A 187 10.97 19.05 23.98
CA LYS A 187 10.11 17.86 23.80
C LYS A 187 10.83 16.62 23.26
N ASN A 188 12.05 16.77 22.73
CA ASN A 188 12.82 15.62 22.24
C ASN A 188 13.76 15.04 23.32
N GLU A 189 14.05 15.77 24.40
CA GLU A 189 14.83 15.22 25.53
C GLU A 189 13.97 14.41 26.52
N GLU A 190 12.65 14.64 26.60
CA GLU A 190 11.74 13.80 27.42
C GLU A 190 11.40 12.43 26.79
N LEU A 191 11.63 12.25 25.48
CA LEU A 191 11.35 10.99 24.79
C LEU A 191 12.57 10.05 24.68
N ASP A 192 13.80 10.59 24.75
CA ASP A 192 15.02 9.77 24.87
C ASP A 192 15.24 9.26 26.32
N GLY A 193 14.66 9.91 27.33
CA GLY A 193 14.71 9.45 28.73
C GLY A 193 13.76 8.29 29.07
N MET A 194 12.86 7.90 28.16
CA MET A 194 11.89 6.82 28.40
C MET A 194 12.25 5.48 27.73
N PHE A 195 13.33 5.43 26.94
CA PHE A 195 13.80 4.21 26.26
C PHE A 195 14.95 3.48 26.98
N GLU A 196 15.42 3.96 28.14
CA GLU A 196 16.44 3.28 28.97
C GLU A 196 15.90 2.60 30.25
N LEU A 197 14.58 2.37 30.38
CA LEU A 197 14.01 1.68 31.56
C LEU A 197 13.28 0.35 31.28
N SER A 198 13.47 -0.28 30.12
CA SER A 198 12.97 -1.65 29.88
C SER A 198 14.04 -2.75 29.90
N GLU A 199 15.30 -2.46 30.24
CA GLU A 199 16.35 -3.48 30.46
C GLU A 199 16.64 -3.80 31.94
N TYR A 200 15.76 -3.40 32.86
CA TYR A 200 15.89 -3.71 34.28
C TYR A 200 14.63 -4.34 34.89
N PHE A 201 14.02 -5.33 34.23
CA PHE A 201 13.29 -6.36 34.96
C PHE A 201 13.49 -7.73 34.29
N LYS A 202 14.20 -8.56 35.06
CA LYS A 202 14.35 -10.00 34.93
C LYS A 202 13.09 -10.71 35.42
#